data_AF-A0A923LCA6-F1
#
_entry.id   AF-A0A923LCA6-F1
#
_cell.length_a   1.000
_cell.length_b   1.000
_cell.length_c   1.000
_cell.angle_alpha   90.00
_cell.angle_beta   90.00
_cell.angle_gamma   90.00
#
_symmetry.space_group_name_H-M   'P 1'
#
loop_
_entity.id
_entity.type
_entity.pdbx_description
1 polymer ?
#
loop_
_entity_poly.entity_id
_entity_poly.type
_entity_poly.pdbx_seq_one_letter_code
_entity_poly.pdbx_strand_id
1 'polypeptide(L)'
;MAEDKKWFGRGIYRSKDVPIRILDGFIIGAICCVVILVFWFATHGGYNVTFDTKGGSEIAAQRLKHGELAEEPETPLKPGYTFCGWITSEDESLAKEWNFSEDKVENDQTLYAVWTPAEVTVKFDLDGGKADGEAFIPDKTVTYGEPYGELPVPEKEGFRFDGWIYSGVVIQADTTVTMTGEHVLTARWIPMD
;
A
#
# COMPACT_ATOMS: atom_id res chain seq x y z
N MET A 1 -62.39 -60.26 -12.29
CA MET A 1 -61.24 -60.01 -11.39
C MET A 1 -60.39 -58.89 -11.97
N ALA A 2 -59.84 -58.07 -11.07
CA ALA A 2 -58.86 -56.98 -11.25
C ALA A 2 -59.37 -55.61 -11.77
N GLU A 3 -59.58 -54.68 -10.82
CA GLU A 3 -59.45 -53.24 -11.02
C GLU A 3 -57.95 -52.88 -10.99
N ASP A 4 -57.47 -52.08 -11.94
CA ASP A 4 -56.14 -51.46 -11.88
C ASP A 4 -56.31 -49.92 -11.89
N LYS A 5 -56.30 -49.32 -10.70
CA LYS A 5 -56.42 -47.86 -10.52
C LYS A 5 -55.03 -47.24 -10.60
N LYS A 6 -54.65 -46.80 -11.81
CA LYS A 6 -53.50 -45.92 -12.00
C LYS A 6 -53.78 -44.55 -11.38
N TRP A 7 -53.08 -44.28 -10.29
CA TRP A 7 -53.02 -43.00 -9.60
C TRP A 7 -52.32 -41.95 -10.50
N PHE A 8 -53.09 -41.09 -11.15
CA PHE A 8 -52.54 -39.92 -11.83
C PHE A 8 -52.34 -38.80 -10.81
N GLY A 9 -51.09 -38.56 -10.41
CA GLY A 9 -50.70 -37.33 -9.75
C GLY A 9 -51.09 -36.15 -10.65
N ARG A 10 -52.01 -35.30 -10.17
CA ARG A 10 -52.38 -34.05 -10.84
C ARG A 10 -51.20 -33.09 -10.78
N GLY A 11 -50.34 -33.16 -11.79
CA GLY A 11 -49.44 -32.06 -12.12
C GLY A 11 -50.26 -30.83 -12.52
N ILE A 12 -49.67 -29.67 -12.28
CA ILE A 12 -50.17 -28.28 -12.45
C ILE A 12 -50.70 -27.93 -13.87
N TYR A 13 -50.76 -28.89 -14.79
CA TYR A 13 -51.17 -28.74 -16.18
C TYR A 13 -52.67 -28.99 -16.36
N ARG A 14 -53.52 -28.05 -15.93
CA ARG A 14 -54.94 -28.08 -16.28
C ARG A 14 -55.46 -26.69 -16.67
N SER A 15 -55.02 -26.19 -17.82
CA SER A 15 -55.68 -25.09 -18.52
C SER A 15 -55.26 -25.08 -20.01
N LYS A 16 -56.26 -24.90 -20.88
CA LYS A 16 -56.30 -24.99 -22.34
C LYS A 16 -55.05 -24.49 -23.11
N ASP A 17 -54.63 -25.31 -24.09
CA ASP A 17 -53.89 -25.01 -25.33
C ASP A 17 -52.77 -23.95 -25.27
N VAL A 18 -51.68 -24.24 -24.54
CA VAL A 18 -50.40 -23.54 -24.77
C VAL A 18 -49.56 -24.40 -25.73
N PRO A 19 -49.23 -23.92 -26.94
CA PRO A 19 -48.32 -24.62 -27.84
C PRO A 19 -47.00 -24.87 -27.12
N ILE A 20 -46.50 -26.11 -27.17
CA ILE A 20 -45.26 -26.54 -26.49
C ILE A 20 -44.10 -25.57 -26.78
N ARG A 21 -44.01 -25.02 -28.00
CA ARG A 21 -43.00 -24.03 -28.41
C ARG A 21 -43.05 -22.70 -27.64
N ILE A 22 -44.24 -22.27 -27.21
CA ILE A 22 -44.43 -21.06 -26.39
C ILE A 22 -44.00 -21.36 -24.95
N LEU A 23 -44.33 -22.54 -24.44
CA LEU A 23 -43.93 -22.99 -23.12
C LEU A 23 -42.40 -23.17 -23.01
N ASP A 24 -41.76 -23.75 -24.04
CA ASP A 24 -40.31 -23.89 -24.12
C ASP A 24 -39.60 -22.54 -24.17
N GLY A 25 -40.15 -21.57 -24.90
CA GLY A 25 -39.64 -20.19 -24.94
C GLY A 25 -39.69 -19.50 -23.57
N PHE A 26 -40.78 -19.69 -22.81
CA PHE A 26 -40.89 -19.17 -21.44
C PHE A 26 -39.94 -19.87 -20.47
N ILE A 27 -39.75 -21.18 -20.60
CA ILE A 27 -38.82 -21.96 -19.77
C ILE A 27 -37.37 -21.55 -20.06
N ILE A 28 -36.98 -21.42 -21.33
CA ILE A 28 -35.65 -20.96 -21.72
C ILE A 28 -35.41 -19.53 -21.23
N GLY A 29 -36.39 -18.64 -21.38
CA GLY A 29 -36.31 -17.27 -20.86
C GLY A 29 -36.16 -17.20 -19.34
N ALA A 30 -36.89 -18.05 -18.60
CA ALA A 30 -36.76 -18.16 -17.15
C ALA A 30 -35.39 -18.71 -16.73
N ILE A 31 -34.87 -19.73 -17.42
CA ILE A 31 -33.53 -20.28 -17.18
C ILE A 31 -32.46 -19.22 -17.47
N CYS A 32 -32.54 -18.52 -18.60
CA CYS A 32 -31.61 -17.42 -18.92
C CYS A 32 -31.68 -16.30 -17.89
N CYS A 33 -32.89 -15.91 -17.44
CA CYS A 33 -33.06 -14.91 -16.39
C CYS A 33 -32.44 -15.36 -15.07
N VAL A 34 -32.63 -16.62 -14.66
CA VAL A 34 -32.00 -17.18 -13.47
C VAL A 34 -30.48 -17.23 -13.63
N VAL A 35 -29.93 -17.63 -14.77
CA VAL A 35 -28.49 -17.64 -15.02
C VAL A 35 -27.91 -16.22 -15.01
N ILE A 36 -28.60 -15.24 -15.59
CA ILE A 36 -28.20 -13.83 -15.57
C ILE A 36 -28.25 -13.29 -14.13
N LEU A 37 -29.30 -13.58 -13.38
CA LEU A 37 -29.44 -13.16 -11.98
C LEU A 37 -28.40 -13.83 -11.08
N VAL A 38 -28.10 -15.12 -11.30
CA VAL A 38 -27.04 -15.84 -10.58
C VAL A 38 -25.68 -15.27 -10.93
N PHE A 39 -25.41 -14.99 -12.21
CA PHE A 39 -24.15 -14.37 -12.62
C PHE A 39 -24.02 -12.93 -12.09
N TRP A 40 -25.11 -12.15 -12.11
CA TRP A 40 -25.15 -10.80 -11.56
C TRP A 40 -24.94 -10.80 -10.05
N PHE A 41 -25.64 -11.66 -9.30
CA PHE A 41 -25.41 -11.81 -7.85
C PHE A 41 -24.03 -12.40 -7.52
N ALA A 42 -23.49 -13.31 -8.33
CA ALA A 42 -22.15 -13.85 -8.13
C ALA A 42 -21.05 -12.83 -8.41
N THR A 43 -21.30 -11.87 -9.30
CA THR A 43 -20.35 -10.79 -9.64
C THR A 43 -20.55 -9.52 -8.80
N HIS A 44 -21.72 -9.35 -8.19
CA HIS A 44 -22.07 -8.19 -7.35
C HIS A 44 -22.25 -8.53 -5.86
N GLY A 45 -22.10 -9.79 -5.47
CA GLY A 45 -21.98 -10.23 -4.09
C GLY A 45 -20.52 -10.25 -3.63
N GLY A 46 -20.29 -10.01 -2.34
CA GLY A 46 -18.95 -9.99 -1.74
C GLY A 46 -18.61 -8.64 -1.11
N TYR A 47 -17.53 -8.63 -0.35
CA TYR A 47 -16.99 -7.48 0.33
C TYR A 47 -15.82 -6.89 -0.42
N ASN A 48 -15.67 -5.58 -0.31
CA ASN A 48 -14.61 -4.81 -0.92
C ASN A 48 -13.48 -4.61 0.10
N VAL A 49 -12.28 -5.08 -0.26
CA VAL A 49 -11.04 -4.80 0.47
C VAL A 49 -10.27 -3.74 -0.31
N THR A 50 -10.24 -2.54 0.24
CA THR A 50 -9.53 -1.40 -0.36
C THR A 50 -8.18 -1.21 0.32
N PHE A 51 -7.15 -0.89 -0.44
CA PHE A 51 -5.80 -0.63 0.06
C PHE A 51 -5.51 0.86 0.00
N ASP A 52 -5.44 1.53 1.15
CA ASP A 52 -4.97 2.91 1.27
C ASP A 52 -3.46 2.90 1.53
N THR A 53 -2.69 3.25 0.50
CA THR A 53 -1.23 3.19 0.54
C THR A 53 -0.60 4.37 1.29
N LYS A 54 -1.39 5.32 1.81
CA LYS A 54 -0.91 6.51 2.55
C LYS A 54 0.23 7.25 1.82
N GLY A 55 0.03 7.47 0.51
CA GLY A 55 0.96 8.17 -0.37
C GLY A 55 2.04 7.29 -1.03
N GLY A 56 1.91 5.97 -0.94
CA GLY A 56 2.66 5.03 -1.79
C GLY A 56 2.01 4.81 -3.16
N SER A 57 2.58 3.92 -3.98
CA SER A 57 2.01 3.51 -5.27
C SER A 57 0.60 2.94 -5.12
N GLU A 58 -0.30 3.23 -6.07
CA GLU A 58 -1.68 2.77 -6.03
C GLU A 58 -1.79 1.24 -6.15
N ILE A 59 -2.73 0.66 -5.39
CA ILE A 59 -3.01 -0.77 -5.38
C ILE A 59 -4.51 -0.95 -5.67
N ALA A 60 -4.82 -1.86 -6.60
CA ALA A 60 -6.19 -2.17 -6.95
C ALA A 60 -6.94 -2.84 -5.79
N ALA A 61 -8.18 -2.42 -5.55
CA ALA A 61 -9.04 -3.04 -4.57
C ALA A 61 -9.41 -4.48 -4.98
N GLN A 62 -9.65 -5.33 -3.99
CA GLN A 62 -10.05 -6.71 -4.18
C GLN A 62 -11.50 -6.92 -3.76
N ARG A 63 -12.22 -7.75 -4.51
CA ARG A 63 -13.59 -8.13 -4.21
C ARG A 63 -13.65 -9.61 -3.85
N LEU A 64 -13.99 -9.91 -2.61
CA LEU A 64 -13.86 -11.24 -2.01
C LEU A 64 -15.17 -11.65 -1.34
N LYS A 65 -15.45 -12.95 -1.23
CA LYS A 65 -16.63 -13.42 -0.48
C LYS A 65 -16.34 -13.41 1.01
N HIS A 66 -17.41 -13.45 1.80
CA HIS A 66 -17.32 -13.63 3.24
C HIS A 66 -16.48 -14.88 3.59
N GLY A 67 -15.48 -14.71 4.45
CA GLY A 67 -14.64 -15.81 4.92
C GLY A 67 -13.48 -16.19 4.00
N GLU A 68 -13.32 -15.53 2.84
CA GLU A 68 -12.15 -15.69 1.97
C GLU A 68 -10.95 -14.88 2.51
N LEU A 69 -9.75 -15.31 2.15
CA LEU A 69 -8.50 -14.58 2.42
C LEU A 69 -8.26 -13.58 1.29
N ALA A 70 -7.79 -12.38 1.64
CA ALA A 70 -7.32 -11.44 0.64
C ALA A 70 -5.97 -11.88 0.07
N GLU A 71 -5.75 -11.64 -1.23
CA GLU A 71 -4.44 -11.84 -1.82
C GLU A 71 -3.52 -10.70 -1.37
N GLU A 72 -2.30 -11.01 -0.96
CA GLU A 72 -1.34 -9.98 -0.61
C GLU A 72 -0.97 -9.17 -1.86
N PRO A 73 -1.18 -7.85 -1.86
CA PRO A 73 -0.85 -7.03 -3.02
C PRO A 73 0.68 -6.89 -3.18
N GLU A 74 1.12 -6.45 -4.35
CA GLU A 74 2.52 -6.03 -4.51
C GLU A 74 2.88 -4.97 -3.47
N THR A 75 4.09 -5.08 -2.90
CA THR A 75 4.56 -4.14 -1.89
C THR A 75 4.54 -2.72 -2.46
N PRO A 76 3.76 -1.79 -1.85
CA PRO A 76 3.69 -0.44 -2.36
C PRO A 76 5.06 0.23 -2.26
N LEU A 77 5.31 1.19 -3.15
CA LEU A 77 6.54 1.98 -3.14
C LEU A 77 6.24 3.41 -2.67
N LYS A 78 6.95 3.86 -1.64
CA LYS A 78 6.91 5.24 -1.14
C LYS A 78 8.35 5.75 -0.95
N PRO A 79 8.84 6.69 -1.77
CA PRO A 79 10.21 7.18 -1.67
C PRO A 79 10.55 7.71 -0.27
N GLY A 80 11.65 7.24 0.30
CA GLY A 80 12.13 7.66 1.63
C GLY A 80 11.46 6.96 2.81
N TYR A 81 10.63 5.94 2.55
CA TYR A 81 9.99 5.15 3.58
C TYR A 81 10.15 3.65 3.31
N THR A 82 10.22 2.88 4.38
CA THR A 82 10.18 1.42 4.39
C THR A 82 8.77 0.96 4.70
N PHE A 83 8.22 0.08 3.86
CA PHE A 83 6.91 -0.52 4.08
C PHE A 83 6.97 -1.52 5.25
N CYS A 84 6.07 -1.37 6.23
CA CYS A 84 6.05 -2.20 7.43
C CYS A 84 4.90 -3.21 7.44
N GLY A 85 3.87 -3.03 6.62
CA GLY A 85 2.71 -3.90 6.58
C GLY A 85 1.41 -3.13 6.42
N TRP A 86 0.30 -3.85 6.63
CA TRP A 86 -1.06 -3.32 6.52
C TRP A 86 -1.76 -3.37 7.86
N ILE A 87 -2.55 -2.34 8.18
CA ILE A 87 -3.38 -2.29 9.38
C ILE A 87 -4.85 -2.03 9.05
N THR A 88 -5.75 -2.48 9.92
CA THR A 88 -7.21 -2.42 9.72
C THR A 88 -7.86 -1.06 10.02
N SER A 89 -7.12 -0.13 10.62
CA SER A 89 -7.62 1.19 11.03
C SER A 89 -6.54 2.24 10.87
N GLU A 90 -6.91 3.46 10.50
CA GLU A 90 -6.00 4.61 10.48
C GLU A 90 -5.64 5.08 11.90
N ASP A 91 -6.53 4.87 12.87
CA ASP A 91 -6.22 5.08 14.29
C ASP A 91 -5.37 3.93 14.81
N GLU A 92 -4.08 4.20 15.07
CA GLU A 92 -3.11 3.23 15.59
C GLU A 92 -3.56 2.57 16.90
N SER A 93 -4.38 3.24 17.72
CA SER A 93 -4.87 2.67 18.98
C SER A 93 -5.92 1.57 18.79
N LEU A 94 -6.57 1.57 17.62
CA LEU A 94 -7.59 0.60 17.21
C LEU A 94 -7.08 -0.34 16.10
N ALA A 95 -5.91 -0.03 15.56
CA ALA A 95 -5.27 -0.76 14.48
C ALA A 95 -4.85 -2.16 14.92
N LYS A 96 -5.10 -3.12 14.03
CA LYS A 96 -4.51 -4.45 14.09
C LYS A 96 -3.74 -4.68 12.81
N GLU A 97 -2.58 -5.30 12.92
CA GLU A 97 -1.84 -5.81 11.78
C GLU A 97 -2.69 -6.84 11.03
N TRP A 98 -2.71 -6.73 9.71
CA TRP A 98 -3.44 -7.64 8.83
C TRP A 98 -2.51 -8.72 8.31
N ASN A 99 -2.90 -9.98 8.49
CA ASN A 99 -2.20 -11.15 8.00
C ASN A 99 -2.97 -11.81 6.85
N PHE A 100 -2.49 -11.66 5.61
CA PHE A 100 -3.12 -12.21 4.41
C PHE A 100 -3.24 -13.74 4.39
N SER A 101 -2.48 -14.46 5.22
CA SER A 101 -2.54 -15.93 5.31
C SER A 101 -3.57 -16.42 6.34
N GLU A 102 -4.04 -15.57 7.26
CA GLU A 102 -4.87 -15.97 8.40
C GLU A 102 -6.19 -15.18 8.48
N ASP A 103 -6.14 -13.88 8.21
CA ASP A 103 -7.27 -12.99 8.38
C ASP A 103 -8.26 -13.09 7.22
N LYS A 104 -9.52 -13.27 7.61
CA LYS A 104 -10.63 -13.47 6.68
C LYS A 104 -11.41 -12.19 6.50
N VAL A 105 -11.89 -11.98 5.28
CA VAL A 105 -12.74 -10.85 4.95
C VAL A 105 -14.15 -11.10 5.47
N GLU A 106 -14.56 -10.34 6.48
CA GLU A 106 -15.88 -10.47 7.09
C GLU A 106 -16.87 -9.38 6.65
N ASN A 107 -16.36 -8.23 6.24
CA ASN A 107 -17.10 -7.04 5.82
C ASN A 107 -16.26 -6.17 4.86
N ASP A 108 -16.88 -5.14 4.29
CA ASP A 108 -16.14 -4.10 3.55
C ASP A 108 -15.15 -3.44 4.51
N GLN A 109 -13.88 -3.37 4.10
CA GLN A 109 -12.82 -2.83 4.94
C GLN A 109 -11.71 -2.17 4.13
N THR A 110 -11.03 -1.25 4.79
CA THR A 110 -9.87 -0.56 4.24
C THR A 110 -8.64 -0.97 5.04
N LEU A 111 -7.63 -1.45 4.33
CA LEU A 111 -6.31 -1.72 4.88
C LEU A 111 -5.43 -0.51 4.61
N TYR A 112 -4.75 -0.03 5.64
CA TYR A 112 -3.88 1.14 5.58
C TYR A 112 -2.42 0.72 5.64
N ALA A 113 -1.61 1.24 4.73
CA ALA A 113 -0.18 0.95 4.70
C ALA A 113 0.54 1.65 5.87
N VAL A 114 1.38 0.89 6.58
CA VAL A 114 2.27 1.41 7.62
C VAL A 114 3.65 1.63 7.03
N TRP A 115 4.23 2.78 7.35
CA TRP A 115 5.50 3.23 6.81
C TRP A 115 6.42 3.70 7.93
N THR A 116 7.68 3.30 7.88
CA THR A 116 8.74 3.86 8.73
C THR A 116 9.67 4.72 7.87
N PRO A 117 9.97 5.98 8.24
CA PRO A 117 10.93 6.80 7.51
C PRO A 117 12.29 6.09 7.40
N ALA A 118 12.93 6.17 6.24
CA ALA A 118 14.23 5.56 6.03
C ALA A 118 15.32 6.29 6.82
N GLU A 119 16.23 5.52 7.42
CA GLU A 119 17.46 6.05 7.98
C GLU A 119 18.50 6.26 6.87
N VAL A 120 19.17 7.40 6.90
CA VAL A 120 20.11 7.85 5.88
C VAL A 120 21.48 8.10 6.52
N THR A 121 22.50 7.43 6.00
CA THR A 121 23.89 7.64 6.43
C THR A 121 24.49 8.84 5.69
N VAL A 122 24.97 9.80 6.46
CA VAL A 122 25.63 11.02 6.01
C VAL A 122 27.10 10.93 6.33
N LYS A 123 27.92 11.02 5.29
CA LYS A 123 29.38 11.08 5.39
C LYS A 123 29.85 12.51 5.19
N PHE A 124 31.04 12.82 5.69
CA PHE A 124 31.60 14.16 5.60
C PHE A 124 32.95 14.12 4.88
N ASP A 125 33.06 14.87 3.80
CA ASP A 125 34.31 15.18 3.12
C ASP A 125 34.77 16.58 3.53
N LEU A 126 35.87 16.64 4.27
CA LEU A 126 36.39 17.89 4.81
C LEU A 126 37.05 18.79 3.76
N ASP A 127 37.25 18.32 2.53
CA ASP A 127 37.96 19.05 1.46
C ASP A 127 39.29 19.66 1.95
N GLY A 128 40.09 18.84 2.64
CA GLY A 128 41.38 19.25 3.22
C GLY A 128 41.30 20.07 4.52
N GLY A 129 40.10 20.26 5.09
CA GLY A 129 39.93 20.73 6.46
C GLY A 129 40.16 19.64 7.52
N LYS A 130 39.99 20.00 8.79
CA LYS A 130 40.08 19.13 9.96
C LYS A 130 38.96 19.43 10.95
N ALA A 131 38.46 18.43 11.66
CA ALA A 131 37.57 18.61 12.81
C ALA A 131 38.29 18.08 14.05
N ASP A 132 38.36 18.88 15.12
CA ASP A 132 39.07 18.52 16.36
C ASP A 132 40.52 18.04 16.14
N GLY A 133 41.18 18.58 15.10
CA GLY A 133 42.55 18.20 14.72
C GLY A 133 42.66 16.94 13.83
N GLU A 134 41.55 16.24 13.58
CA GLU A 134 41.49 15.05 12.74
C GLU A 134 40.98 15.35 11.32
N ALA A 135 41.47 14.60 10.33
CA ALA A 135 41.03 14.71 8.94
C ALA A 135 39.82 13.80 8.62
N PHE A 136 39.08 13.39 9.65
CA PHE A 136 37.96 12.47 9.53
C PHE A 136 36.86 12.87 10.51
N ILE A 137 35.61 12.69 10.11
CA ILE A 137 34.44 12.83 10.98
C ILE A 137 33.65 11.52 10.87
N PRO A 138 33.20 10.94 11.99
CA PRO A 138 32.35 9.76 11.95
C PRO A 138 31.05 10.02 11.19
N ASP A 139 30.55 8.98 10.53
CA ASP A 139 29.29 9.02 9.82
C ASP A 139 28.13 9.38 10.76
N LYS A 140 27.16 10.11 10.24
CA LYS A 140 25.95 10.52 10.97
C LYS A 140 24.72 9.85 10.36
N THR A 141 23.88 9.26 11.20
CA THR A 141 22.55 8.78 10.77
C THR A 141 21.53 9.90 10.93
N VAL A 142 20.74 10.16 9.89
CA VAL A 142 19.61 11.10 9.90
C VAL A 142 18.35 10.42 9.38
N THR A 143 17.18 10.93 9.75
CA THR A 143 15.89 10.35 9.33
C THR A 143 15.33 11.10 8.13
N TYR A 144 14.86 10.38 7.11
CA TYR A 144 14.20 10.99 5.96
C TYR A 144 12.97 11.80 6.38
N GLY A 145 12.83 13.00 5.83
CA GLY A 145 11.74 13.93 6.19
C GLY A 145 11.99 14.77 7.43
N GLU A 146 13.04 14.49 8.19
CA GLU A 146 13.47 15.30 9.34
C GLU A 146 14.62 16.25 8.95
N PRO A 147 14.87 17.32 9.71
CA PRO A 147 16.03 18.17 9.51
C PRO A 147 17.34 17.42 9.81
N TYR A 148 18.44 17.79 9.15
CA TYR A 148 19.76 17.21 9.42
C TYR A 148 20.21 17.34 10.89
N GLY A 149 19.71 18.34 11.63
CA GLY A 149 20.14 18.65 12.98
C GLY A 149 21.57 19.19 13.03
N GLU A 150 22.19 19.21 14.21
CA GLU A 150 23.52 19.80 14.38
C GLU A 150 24.57 19.15 13.46
N LEU A 151 25.24 19.96 12.65
CA LEU A 151 26.29 19.52 11.74
C LEU A 151 27.65 19.93 12.29
N PRO A 152 28.70 19.11 12.09
CA PRO A 152 30.04 19.44 12.53
C PRO A 152 30.56 20.68 11.80
N VAL A 153 31.41 21.44 12.50
CA VAL A 153 32.04 22.67 12.00
C VAL A 153 33.54 22.45 11.92
N PRO A 154 34.09 22.04 10.77
CA PRO A 154 35.52 21.83 10.60
C PRO A 154 36.26 23.17 10.48
N GLU A 155 37.59 23.10 10.60
CA GLU A 155 38.52 24.20 10.46
C GLU A 155 39.55 23.92 9.35
N LYS A 156 39.96 24.97 8.63
CA LYS A 156 40.98 24.88 7.57
C LYS A 156 41.84 26.15 7.60
N GLU A 157 43.15 26.00 7.71
CA GLU A 157 44.09 27.12 7.85
C GLU A 157 44.01 28.08 6.65
N GLY A 158 43.77 29.37 6.91
CA GLY A 158 43.61 30.40 5.88
C GLY A 158 42.21 30.46 5.23
N PHE A 159 41.24 29.68 5.71
CA PHE A 159 39.87 29.66 5.17
C PHE A 159 38.80 29.70 6.27
N ARG A 160 37.66 30.32 5.96
CA ARG A 160 36.44 30.28 6.77
C ARG A 160 35.51 29.18 6.26
N PHE A 161 34.96 28.38 7.16
CA PHE A 161 33.91 27.41 6.85
C PHE A 161 32.61 28.14 6.46
N ASP A 162 32.01 27.76 5.34
CA ASP A 162 30.81 28.39 4.77
C ASP A 162 29.63 27.41 4.61
N GLY A 163 29.73 26.25 5.24
CA GLY A 163 28.69 25.23 5.27
C GLY A 163 29.03 23.97 4.47
N TRP A 164 28.11 23.02 4.54
CA TRP A 164 28.19 21.76 3.82
C TRP A 164 27.50 21.89 2.46
N ILE A 165 28.05 21.26 1.42
CA ILE A 165 27.41 21.17 0.10
C ILE A 165 27.14 19.71 -0.23
N TYR A 166 25.96 19.47 -0.80
CA TYR A 166 25.68 18.22 -1.50
C TYR A 166 24.96 18.50 -2.81
N SER A 167 25.44 17.90 -3.90
CA SER A 167 24.86 18.07 -5.24
C SER A 167 24.64 19.53 -5.66
N GLY A 168 25.54 20.44 -5.22
CA GLY A 168 25.47 21.87 -5.51
C GLY A 168 24.54 22.68 -4.60
N VAL A 169 23.88 22.06 -3.62
CA VAL A 169 22.99 22.71 -2.65
C VAL A 169 23.69 22.83 -1.29
N VAL A 170 23.53 23.98 -0.63
CA VAL A 170 24.03 24.18 0.74
C VAL A 170 23.12 23.46 1.73
N ILE A 171 23.70 22.63 2.57
CA ILE A 171 23.03 21.88 3.62
C ILE A 171 23.32 22.53 4.98
N GLN A 172 22.24 22.86 5.69
CA GLN A 172 22.26 23.45 7.03
C GLN A 172 21.52 22.53 8.01
N ALA A 173 21.62 22.84 9.31
CA ALA A 173 21.03 22.03 10.37
C ALA A 173 19.50 21.90 10.25
N ASP A 174 18.83 22.91 9.71
CA ASP A 174 17.37 22.97 9.49
C ASP A 174 16.95 22.46 8.11
N THR A 175 17.90 22.13 7.23
CA THR A 175 17.58 21.56 5.92
C THR A 175 16.94 20.19 6.09
N THR A 176 15.78 19.97 5.47
CA THR A 176 15.09 18.67 5.51
C THR A 176 15.81 17.65 4.65
N VAL A 177 15.97 16.43 5.18
CA VAL A 177 16.54 15.30 4.46
C VAL A 177 15.52 14.79 3.44
N THR A 178 15.75 15.08 2.17
CA THR A 178 14.93 14.59 1.04
C THR A 178 15.64 13.55 0.19
N MET A 179 16.86 13.19 0.56
CA MET A 179 17.71 12.26 -0.19
C MET A 179 17.55 10.86 0.39
N THR A 180 17.35 9.88 -0.49
CA THR A 180 17.32 8.49 -0.10
C THR A 180 18.70 7.87 -0.32
N GLY A 181 19.17 7.14 0.68
CA GLY A 181 20.46 6.45 0.63
C GLY A 181 21.67 7.30 1.04
N GLU A 182 22.80 6.60 1.17
CA GLU A 182 24.06 7.18 1.65
C GLU A 182 24.55 8.32 0.75
N HIS A 183 25.00 9.40 1.38
CA HIS A 183 25.59 10.53 0.66
C HIS A 183 26.71 11.22 1.44
N VAL A 184 27.55 11.95 0.72
CA VAL A 184 28.73 12.64 1.25
C VAL A 184 28.52 14.15 1.17
N LEU A 185 28.50 14.83 2.30
CA LEU A 185 28.52 16.29 2.37
C LEU A 185 29.96 16.78 2.23
N THR A 186 30.21 17.71 1.31
CA THR A 186 31.55 18.30 1.11
C THR A 186 31.62 19.68 1.77
N ALA A 187 32.67 19.93 2.53
CA ALA A 187 32.89 21.21 3.20
C ALA A 187 33.15 22.33 2.17
N ARG A 188 32.43 23.45 2.31
CA ARG A 188 32.69 24.68 1.54
C ARG A 188 33.57 25.63 2.34
N TRP A 189 34.58 26.16 1.67
CA TRP A 189 35.57 27.06 2.25
C TRP A 189 35.61 28.39 1.51
N ILE A 190 35.76 29.49 2.23
CA ILE A 190 36.01 30.83 1.69
C ILE A 190 37.38 31.32 2.16
N PRO A 191 38.31 31.73 1.27
CA PRO A 191 39.60 32.28 1.68
C PRO A 191 39.44 33.47 2.64
N MET A 192 40.29 33.54 3.66
CA MET A 192 40.39 34.73 4.51
C MET A 192 41.35 35.73 3.85
N ASP A 193 40.91 36.99 3.72
CA ASP A 193 41.74 38.10 3.22
C ASP A 193 42.87 38.49 4.19
#